data_AF-A0A522L178-F1
#
_entry.id   AF-A0A522L178-F1
#
_cell.length_a   1.000
_cell.length_b   1.000
_cell.length_c   1.000
_cell.angle_alpha   90.00
_cell.angle_beta   90.00
_cell.angle_gamma   90.00
#
_symmetry.space_group_name_H-M   'P 1'
#
loop_
_entity.id
_entity.type
_entity.pdbx_description
1 polymer ?
#
loop_
_entity_poly.entity_id
_entity_poly.type
_entity_poly.pdbx_seq_one_letter_code
_entity_poly.pdbx_strand_id
1 'polypeptide(L)'
;DTREQRVATLDNAACAFAYRDSVFKREPDRYVVTAVRFSLPRQHELRLDYAGIREELLRMGVDKPAPFHVAEAVIHLRTRKLPDPAVIGNAGSFFKNPVVDAALAEALQRDHPELAAWPQPDGRRKLSAAWLIEAAGFKGRREGDAGISNRHALVLVNHGHASGAELWAFAQQVIEGVQAKFGVRLEPEPRVIG
;
A
#
# COMPACT_ATOMS: atom_id res chain seq x y z
N ASP A 1 -19.32 -19.29 -5.35
CA ASP A 1 -19.07 -19.04 -6.79
C ASP A 1 -20.43 -18.70 -7.39
N THR A 2 -20.59 -17.45 -7.84
CA THR A 2 -21.85 -16.92 -8.36
C THR A 2 -22.15 -17.45 -9.76
N ARG A 3 -21.12 -17.85 -10.53
CA ARG A 3 -21.29 -18.47 -11.85
C ARG A 3 -21.75 -19.91 -11.73
N GLU A 4 -21.10 -20.67 -10.85
CA GLU A 4 -21.42 -22.09 -10.60
C GLU A 4 -22.55 -22.30 -9.57
N GLN A 5 -23.07 -21.20 -8.99
CA GLN A 5 -24.12 -21.19 -7.96
C GLN A 5 -23.88 -22.18 -6.80
N ARG A 6 -22.63 -22.32 -6.36
CA ARG A 6 -22.25 -23.25 -5.28
C ARG A 6 -21.23 -22.68 -4.31
N VAL A 7 -21.12 -23.30 -3.14
CA VAL A 7 -19.99 -23.07 -2.23
C VAL A 7 -18.74 -23.71 -2.82
N ALA A 8 -17.68 -22.92 -2.94
CA ALA A 8 -16.38 -23.39 -3.41
C ALA A 8 -15.33 -23.13 -2.32
N THR A 9 -14.46 -24.11 -2.10
CA THR A 9 -13.23 -23.92 -1.32
C THR A 9 -12.09 -23.73 -2.29
N LEU A 10 -11.39 -22.61 -2.18
CA LEU A 10 -10.16 -22.34 -2.91
C LEU A 10 -9.00 -22.49 -1.93
N ASP A 11 -8.00 -23.28 -2.30
CA ASP A 11 -6.74 -23.35 -1.55
C ASP A 11 -5.82 -22.17 -1.90
N ASN A 12 -4.61 -22.15 -1.34
CA ASN A 12 -3.66 -21.06 -1.57
C ASN A 12 -3.29 -20.92 -3.05
N ALA A 13 -3.09 -22.04 -3.75
CA ALA A 13 -2.73 -22.05 -5.16
C ALA A 13 -3.88 -21.51 -6.03
N ALA A 14 -5.12 -21.97 -5.79
CA ALA A 14 -6.31 -21.54 -6.51
C ALA A 14 -6.64 -20.05 -6.29
N CYS A 15 -6.34 -19.50 -5.10
CA CYS A 15 -6.47 -18.06 -4.85
C CYS A 15 -5.52 -17.22 -5.73
N ALA A 16 -4.40 -17.82 -6.16
CA ALA A 16 -3.39 -17.22 -7.03
C ALA A 16 -3.00 -15.79 -6.58
N PHE A 17 -2.61 -15.70 -5.29
CA PHE A 17 -2.23 -14.46 -4.63
C PHE A 17 -0.93 -13.88 -5.20
N ALA A 18 -0.92 -12.57 -5.35
CA ALA A 18 0.26 -11.78 -5.71
C ALA A 18 0.20 -10.42 -5.00
N TYR A 19 1.17 -9.54 -5.25
CA TYR A 19 1.21 -8.21 -4.65
C TYR A 19 -0.04 -7.40 -5.01
N ARG A 20 -0.94 -7.20 -4.03
CA ARG A 20 -2.23 -6.50 -4.19
C ARG A 20 -3.12 -7.06 -5.30
N ASP A 21 -3.00 -8.36 -5.54
CA ASP A 21 -3.73 -9.07 -6.58
C ASP A 21 -4.10 -10.50 -6.16
N SER A 22 -5.17 -11.03 -6.75
CA SER A 22 -5.66 -12.40 -6.53
C SER A 22 -6.68 -12.75 -7.62
N VAL A 23 -7.09 -14.02 -7.69
CA VAL A 23 -8.19 -14.44 -8.59
C VAL A 23 -9.47 -13.64 -8.33
N PHE A 24 -9.74 -13.25 -7.08
CA PHE A 24 -10.92 -12.46 -6.71
C PHE A 24 -10.94 -11.06 -7.32
N LYS A 25 -9.75 -10.50 -7.61
CA LYS A 25 -9.60 -9.20 -8.27
C LYS A 25 -9.62 -9.31 -9.80
N ARG A 26 -9.05 -10.39 -10.34
CA ARG A 26 -9.01 -10.68 -11.79
C ARG A 26 -10.35 -11.18 -12.33
N GLU A 27 -11.16 -11.83 -11.48
CA GLU A 27 -12.52 -12.27 -11.78
C GLU A 27 -13.52 -11.55 -10.86
N PRO A 28 -13.75 -10.24 -11.10
CA PRO A 28 -14.69 -9.47 -10.29
C PRO A 28 -16.08 -10.10 -10.34
N ASP A 29 -16.80 -10.00 -9.23
CA ASP A 29 -18.20 -10.40 -9.05
C ASP A 29 -18.49 -11.92 -9.18
N ARG A 30 -17.47 -12.75 -9.44
CA ARG A 30 -17.59 -14.22 -9.45
C ARG A 30 -17.65 -14.85 -8.06
N TYR A 31 -16.82 -14.37 -7.13
CA TYR A 31 -16.68 -14.99 -5.83
C TYR A 31 -17.14 -14.05 -4.73
N VAL A 32 -18.00 -14.56 -3.84
CA VAL A 32 -18.33 -13.92 -2.56
C VAL A 32 -17.57 -14.70 -1.48
N VAL A 33 -16.65 -14.02 -0.78
CA VAL A 33 -15.85 -14.64 0.28
C VAL A 33 -16.71 -14.71 1.54
N THR A 34 -17.02 -15.93 2.00
CA THR A 34 -17.83 -16.17 3.19
C THR A 34 -17.03 -16.60 4.41
N ALA A 35 -15.84 -17.18 4.20
CA ALA A 35 -14.93 -17.59 5.26
C ALA A 35 -13.48 -17.57 4.76
N VAL A 36 -12.55 -17.34 5.68
CA VAL A 36 -11.10 -17.45 5.43
C VAL A 36 -10.50 -18.37 6.48
N ARG A 37 -9.66 -19.32 6.06
CA ARG A 37 -8.94 -20.24 6.95
C ARG A 37 -7.45 -19.93 6.90
N PHE A 38 -6.87 -19.70 8.07
CA PHE A 38 -5.44 -19.46 8.23
C PHE A 38 -4.80 -20.63 8.96
N SER A 39 -3.65 -21.10 8.47
CA SER A 39 -2.82 -22.05 9.18
C SER A 39 -1.76 -21.28 9.96
N LEU A 40 -1.90 -21.21 11.29
CA LEU A 40 -0.99 -20.49 12.17
C LEU A 40 -0.07 -21.47 12.91
N PRO A 41 1.25 -21.47 12.64
CA PRO A 41 2.17 -22.33 13.37
C PRO A 41 2.27 -21.89 14.84
N ARG A 42 2.37 -22.86 15.77
CA ARG A 42 2.52 -22.58 17.21
C ARG A 42 3.90 -22.00 17.57
N GLN A 43 4.90 -22.29 16.74
CA GLN A 43 6.27 -21.79 16.88
C GLN A 43 6.71 -21.25 15.53
N HIS A 44 7.17 -20.01 15.52
CA HIS A 44 7.75 -19.37 14.34
C HIS A 44 8.76 -18.31 14.76
N GLU A 45 9.79 -18.13 13.95
CA GLU A 45 10.71 -17.01 14.12
C GLU A 45 10.00 -15.68 13.87
N LEU A 46 10.33 -14.66 14.65
CA LEU A 46 9.74 -13.35 14.48
C LEU A 46 10.27 -12.68 13.21
N ARG A 47 9.35 -12.17 12.38
CA ARG A 47 9.68 -11.35 11.21
C ARG A 47 9.83 -9.90 11.64
N LEU A 48 11.07 -9.45 11.79
CA LEU A 48 11.44 -8.12 12.27
C LEU A 48 12.17 -7.29 11.20
N ASP A 49 12.11 -7.72 9.95
CA ASP A 49 12.79 -7.13 8.79
C ASP A 49 12.06 -5.91 8.21
N TYR A 50 10.81 -5.67 8.62
CA TYR A 50 10.09 -4.48 8.21
C TYR A 50 10.63 -3.21 8.90
N ALA A 51 10.86 -2.17 8.09
CA ALA A 51 11.46 -0.93 8.53
C ALA A 51 10.71 -0.30 9.72
N GLY A 52 11.44 -0.02 10.80
CA GLY A 52 10.92 0.59 12.02
C GLY A 52 10.52 -0.40 13.12
N ILE A 53 10.37 -1.70 12.83
CA ILE A 53 9.92 -2.66 13.86
C ILE A 53 10.98 -2.84 14.95
N ARG A 54 12.25 -3.00 14.58
CA ARG A 54 13.32 -3.22 15.56
C ARG A 54 13.53 -2.00 16.44
N GLU A 55 13.53 -0.82 15.82
CA GLU A 55 13.66 0.46 16.52
C GLU A 55 12.50 0.69 17.48
N GLU A 56 11.28 0.34 17.08
CA GLU A 56 10.09 0.47 17.92
C GLU A 56 10.12 -0.52 19.10
N LEU A 57 10.55 -1.77 18.88
CA LEU A 57 10.75 -2.76 19.95
C LEU A 57 11.80 -2.30 20.97
N LEU A 58 12.92 -1.72 20.50
CA LEU A 58 13.93 -1.12 21.38
C LEU A 58 13.34 0.04 22.18
N ARG A 59 12.55 0.91 21.54
CA ARG A 59 11.87 2.03 22.20
C ARG A 59 10.85 1.57 23.25
N MET A 60 10.23 0.41 23.05
CA MET A 60 9.33 -0.22 24.01
C MET A 60 10.08 -0.92 25.16
N GLY A 61 11.42 -0.99 25.12
CA GLY A 61 12.22 -1.67 26.14
C GLY A 61 12.16 -3.20 26.05
N VAL A 62 11.84 -3.75 24.88
CA VAL A 62 11.67 -5.19 24.68
C VAL A 62 12.99 -5.83 24.22
N ASP A 63 13.68 -6.53 25.13
CA ASP A 63 14.91 -7.27 24.83
C ASP A 63 14.63 -8.63 24.15
N LYS A 64 13.63 -9.36 24.66
CA LYS A 64 13.19 -10.67 24.12
C LYS A 64 11.78 -10.56 23.55
N PRO A 65 11.63 -10.21 22.27
CA PRO A 65 10.32 -10.01 21.68
C PRO A 65 9.53 -11.32 21.60
N ALA A 66 8.22 -11.17 21.72
CA ALA A 66 7.23 -12.22 21.55
C ALA A 66 6.22 -11.73 20.50
N PRO A 67 5.40 -12.59 19.89
CA PRO A 67 4.48 -12.18 18.82
C PRO A 67 3.60 -10.98 19.15
N PHE A 68 3.14 -10.85 20.40
CA PHE A 68 2.32 -9.71 20.82
C PHE A 68 3.12 -8.38 20.87
N HIS A 69 4.39 -8.40 21.26
CA HIS A 69 5.26 -7.22 21.21
C HIS A 69 5.44 -6.73 19.77
N VAL A 70 5.56 -7.66 18.81
CA VAL A 70 5.64 -7.31 17.39
C VAL A 70 4.32 -6.69 16.91
N ALA A 71 3.18 -7.24 17.33
CA ALA A 71 1.88 -6.68 17.01
C ALA A 71 1.72 -5.25 17.57
N GLU A 72 2.10 -5.00 18.82
CA GLU A 72 2.10 -3.66 19.42
C GLU A 72 3.01 -2.68 18.69
N ALA A 73 4.25 -3.10 18.37
CA ALA A 73 5.17 -2.28 17.58
C ALA A 73 4.57 -1.89 16.22
N VAL A 74 3.92 -2.85 15.53
CA VAL A 74 3.20 -2.60 14.28
C VAL A 74 2.07 -1.60 14.47
N ILE A 75 1.28 -1.72 15.54
CA ILE A 75 0.20 -0.78 15.86
C ILE A 75 0.77 0.63 16.07
N HIS A 76 1.81 0.80 16.90
CA HIS A 76 2.43 2.10 17.13
C HIS A 76 2.96 2.75 15.85
N LEU A 77 3.66 1.98 15.01
CA LEU A 77 4.18 2.46 13.73
C LEU A 77 3.05 2.90 12.79
N ARG A 78 1.94 2.15 12.75
CA ARG A 78 0.79 2.45 11.90
C ARG A 78 0.05 3.69 12.38
N THR A 79 -0.22 3.82 13.68
CA THR A 79 -0.95 4.97 14.25
C THR A 79 -0.19 6.28 14.06
N ARG A 80 1.14 6.26 14.04
CA ARG A 80 1.95 7.45 13.73
C ARG A 80 1.85 7.88 12.26
N LYS A 81 1.88 6.91 11.35
CA LYS A 81 1.99 7.15 9.90
C LYS A 81 0.63 7.36 9.23
N LEU A 82 -0.36 6.57 9.61
CA LEU A 82 -1.64 6.50 8.93
C LEU A 82 -2.67 7.36 9.67
N PRO A 83 -3.34 8.30 8.97
CA PRO A 83 -4.41 9.04 9.58
C PRO A 83 -5.63 8.13 9.85
N ASP A 84 -6.26 8.32 11.00
CA ASP A 84 -7.48 7.59 11.37
C ASP A 84 -8.63 8.00 10.42
N PRO A 85 -9.23 7.06 9.66
CA PRO A 85 -10.38 7.34 8.79
C PRO A 85 -11.58 7.97 9.51
N ALA A 86 -11.74 7.72 10.81
CA ALA A 86 -12.80 8.33 11.62
C ALA A 86 -12.55 9.83 11.88
N VAL A 87 -11.30 10.29 11.77
CA VAL A 87 -10.89 11.69 11.95
C VAL A 87 -10.78 12.41 10.61
N ILE A 88 -10.24 11.75 9.59
CA ILE A 88 -10.08 12.30 8.25
C ILE A 88 -10.29 11.20 7.22
N GLY A 89 -11.30 11.36 6.37
CA GLY A 89 -11.73 10.32 5.44
C GLY A 89 -10.58 9.89 4.53
N ASN A 90 -10.25 8.61 4.53
CA ASN A 90 -9.20 8.04 3.67
C ASN A 90 -9.43 6.54 3.44
N ALA A 91 -8.82 6.01 2.38
CA ALA A 91 -8.86 4.59 2.04
C ALA A 91 -7.50 3.90 2.29
N GLY A 92 -6.70 4.40 3.23
CA GLY A 92 -5.33 3.95 3.45
C GLY A 92 -4.38 4.39 2.35
N SER A 93 -3.41 3.53 1.99
CA SER A 93 -2.52 3.81 0.85
C SER A 93 -3.32 3.75 -0.44
N PHE A 94 -3.46 4.90 -1.10
CA PHE A 94 -4.26 5.05 -2.30
C PHE A 94 -3.55 4.50 -3.55
N PHE A 95 -2.22 4.52 -3.57
CA PHE A 95 -1.42 4.02 -4.69
C PHE A 95 -0.59 2.80 -4.31
N LYS A 96 -0.48 1.84 -5.23
CA LYS A 96 0.46 0.72 -5.11
C LYS A 96 1.89 1.22 -5.32
N ASN A 97 2.86 0.50 -4.76
CA ASN A 97 4.26 0.68 -5.14
C ASN A 97 4.47 0.12 -6.57
N PRO A 98 4.91 0.94 -7.54
CA PRO A 98 5.08 0.50 -8.92
C PRO A 98 6.24 -0.49 -9.02
N VAL A 99 6.09 -1.48 -9.89
CA VAL A 99 7.16 -2.43 -10.26
C VAL A 99 7.59 -2.09 -11.68
N VAL A 100 8.86 -1.71 -11.84
CA VAL A 100 9.43 -1.22 -13.09
C VAL A 100 10.66 -2.03 -13.48
N ASP A 101 11.09 -1.90 -14.74
CA ASP A 101 12.31 -2.54 -15.23
C ASP A 101 13.55 -2.05 -14.49
N ALA A 102 14.54 -2.95 -14.35
CA ALA A 102 15.79 -2.65 -13.63
C ALA A 102 16.50 -1.41 -14.17
N ALA A 103 16.57 -1.26 -15.49
CA ALA A 103 17.23 -0.13 -16.14
C ALA A 103 16.62 1.23 -15.76
N LEU A 104 15.27 1.32 -15.70
CA LEU A 104 14.58 2.53 -15.28
C LEU A 104 14.83 2.82 -13.81
N ALA A 105 14.74 1.80 -12.94
CA ALA A 105 15.01 1.96 -11.53
C ALA A 105 16.45 2.41 -11.25
N GLU A 106 17.44 1.85 -11.95
CA GLU A 106 18.84 2.24 -11.82
C GLU A 106 19.09 3.67 -12.29
N ALA A 107 18.45 4.10 -13.39
CA ALA A 107 18.50 5.50 -13.82
C ALA A 107 17.92 6.44 -12.76
N LEU A 108 16.73 6.13 -12.25
CA LEU A 108 16.09 6.92 -11.20
C LEU A 108 16.91 6.96 -9.91
N GLN A 109 17.55 5.85 -9.51
CA GLN A 109 18.39 5.83 -8.31
C GLN A 109 19.72 6.58 -8.47
N ARG A 110 20.25 6.71 -9.70
CA ARG A 110 21.42 7.57 -9.95
C ARG A 110 21.07 9.04 -9.76
N ASP A 111 19.91 9.46 -10.25
CA ASP A 111 19.44 10.85 -10.15
C ASP A 111 18.86 11.16 -8.76
N HIS A 112 18.36 10.13 -8.06
CA HIS A 112 17.73 10.22 -6.73
C HIS A 112 18.22 9.09 -5.81
N PRO A 113 19.41 9.23 -5.19
CA PRO A 113 20.01 8.19 -4.35
C PRO A 113 19.15 7.73 -3.15
N GLU A 114 18.26 8.60 -2.68
CA GLU A 114 17.33 8.34 -1.59
C GLU A 114 16.09 7.51 -2.01
N LEU A 115 15.87 7.29 -3.32
CA LEU A 115 14.76 6.49 -3.83
C LEU A 115 14.94 5.03 -3.43
N ALA A 116 14.08 4.57 -2.52
CA ALA A 116 14.01 3.16 -2.17
C ALA A 116 13.48 2.33 -3.35
N ALA A 117 14.29 1.36 -3.78
CA ALA A 117 13.95 0.37 -4.79
C ALA A 117 14.28 -1.04 -4.30
N TRP A 118 13.27 -1.91 -4.18
CA TRP A 118 13.44 -3.28 -3.71
C TRP A 118 13.49 -4.27 -4.88
N PRO A 119 14.47 -5.19 -4.94
CA PRO A 119 14.53 -6.22 -5.98
C PRO A 119 13.30 -7.12 -5.94
N GLN A 120 12.82 -7.53 -7.11
CA GLN A 120 11.77 -8.54 -7.28
C GLN A 120 12.35 -9.83 -7.88
N PRO A 121 11.72 -11.00 -7.67
CA PRO A 121 12.23 -12.29 -8.16
C PRO A 121 12.40 -12.37 -9.69
N ASP A 122 11.65 -11.58 -10.45
CA ASP A 122 11.68 -11.51 -11.91
C ASP A 122 12.71 -10.52 -12.47
N GLY A 123 13.60 -10.00 -11.62
CA GLY A 123 14.63 -9.02 -12.01
C GLY A 123 14.15 -7.57 -12.03
N ARG A 124 12.84 -7.31 -11.92
CA ARG A 124 12.30 -5.95 -11.82
C ARG A 124 12.58 -5.33 -10.45
N ARG A 125 12.31 -4.03 -10.33
CA ARG A 125 12.46 -3.27 -9.09
C ARG A 125 11.12 -2.67 -8.68
N LYS A 126 10.76 -2.84 -7.41
CA LYS A 126 9.61 -2.18 -6.80
C LYS A 126 10.05 -0.87 -6.20
N LEU A 127 9.50 0.26 -6.65
CA LEU A 127 9.85 1.59 -6.17
C LEU A 127 8.90 2.04 -5.04
N SER A 128 9.38 2.93 -4.17
CA SER A 128 8.54 3.59 -3.16
C SER A 128 7.62 4.65 -3.81
N ALA A 129 6.33 4.34 -3.95
CA ALA A 129 5.35 5.33 -4.42
C ALA A 129 5.20 6.52 -3.45
N ALA A 130 5.36 6.31 -2.15
CA ALA A 130 5.37 7.38 -1.16
C ALA A 130 6.46 8.42 -1.48
N TRP A 131 7.67 7.92 -1.78
CA TRP A 131 8.80 8.77 -2.12
C TRP A 131 8.55 9.51 -3.43
N LEU A 132 8.06 8.82 -4.47
CA LEU A 132 7.77 9.43 -5.76
C LEU A 132 6.75 10.59 -5.65
N ILE A 133 5.68 10.39 -4.88
CA ILE A 133 4.65 11.42 -4.65
C ILE A 133 5.22 12.61 -3.86
N GLU A 134 6.02 12.35 -2.84
CA GLU A 134 6.68 13.39 -2.04
C GLU A 134 7.69 14.19 -2.88
N ALA A 135 8.55 13.51 -3.63
CA ALA A 135 9.52 14.13 -4.52
C ALA A 135 8.85 14.88 -5.69
N ALA A 136 7.65 14.47 -6.12
CA ALA A 136 6.82 15.23 -7.06
C ALA A 136 6.10 16.45 -6.42
N GLY A 137 6.27 16.68 -5.11
CA GLY A 137 5.73 17.86 -4.42
C GLY A 137 4.26 17.74 -4.02
N PHE A 138 3.68 16.53 -4.02
CA PHE A 138 2.27 16.35 -3.69
C PHE A 138 1.99 16.13 -2.22
N LYS A 139 2.97 15.75 -1.40
CA LYS A 139 2.74 15.53 0.04
C LYS A 139 2.25 16.81 0.70
N GLY A 140 1.07 16.75 1.31
CA GLY A 140 0.42 17.91 1.91
C GLY A 140 -0.35 18.81 0.96
N ARG A 141 -0.26 18.58 -0.36
CA ARG A 141 -1.01 19.33 -1.35
C ARG A 141 -2.49 19.04 -1.20
N ARG A 142 -3.31 20.09 -1.35
CA ARG A 142 -4.75 20.06 -1.19
C ARG A 142 -5.42 20.94 -2.25
N GLU A 143 -6.54 20.47 -2.79
CA GLU A 143 -7.43 21.21 -3.69
C GLU A 143 -8.88 21.00 -3.22
N GLY A 144 -9.53 22.09 -2.82
CA GLY A 144 -10.81 22.00 -2.11
C GLY A 144 -10.66 21.11 -0.87
N ASP A 145 -11.44 20.04 -0.77
CA ASP A 145 -11.35 19.08 0.33
C ASP A 145 -10.58 17.79 0.00
N ALA A 146 -10.09 17.64 -1.24
CA ALA A 146 -9.24 16.52 -1.63
C ALA A 146 -7.76 16.87 -1.41
N GLY A 147 -6.93 15.95 -0.93
CA GLY A 147 -5.51 16.20 -0.77
C GLY A 147 -4.68 14.95 -0.47
N ILE A 148 -3.35 15.08 -0.47
CA ILE A 148 -2.46 14.07 0.10
C ILE A 148 -2.14 14.43 1.54
N SER A 149 -2.18 13.44 2.43
CA SER A 149 -1.85 13.62 3.84
C SER A 149 -0.43 14.17 4.05
N ASN A 150 -0.31 15.16 4.92
CA ASN A 150 0.97 15.65 5.43
C ASN A 150 1.78 14.58 6.19
N ARG A 151 1.09 13.56 6.75
CA ARG A 151 1.75 12.50 7.53
C ARG A 151 2.34 11.40 6.66
N HIS A 152 1.70 11.08 5.54
CA HIS A 152 2.13 9.99 4.67
C HIS A 152 1.67 10.18 3.22
N ALA A 153 2.63 10.26 2.29
CA ALA A 153 2.37 10.64 0.90
C ALA A 153 1.50 9.66 0.10
N LEU A 154 1.38 8.39 0.53
CA LEU A 154 0.44 7.45 -0.11
C LEU A 154 -1.02 7.71 0.21
N VAL A 155 -1.34 8.52 1.22
CA VAL A 155 -2.71 8.60 1.73
C VAL A 155 -3.43 9.80 1.12
N LEU A 156 -4.36 9.52 0.20
CA LEU A 156 -5.35 10.47 -0.26
C LEU A 156 -6.39 10.70 0.85
N VAL A 157 -6.66 11.95 1.16
CA VAL A 157 -7.54 12.36 2.26
C VAL A 157 -8.67 13.25 1.77
N ASN A 158 -9.82 13.11 2.43
CA ASN A 158 -10.97 13.99 2.36
C ASN A 158 -11.04 14.83 3.64
N HIS A 159 -10.93 16.15 3.50
CA HIS A 159 -10.98 17.12 4.60
C HIS A 159 -12.40 17.47 5.07
N GLY A 160 -13.43 16.92 4.45
CA GLY A 160 -14.82 17.06 4.89
C GLY A 160 -15.80 16.68 3.79
N HIS A 161 -15.81 17.44 2.70
CA HIS A 161 -16.89 17.44 1.71
C HIS A 161 -16.47 17.00 0.30
N ALA A 162 -15.25 16.51 0.11
CA ALA A 162 -14.81 16.06 -1.22
C ALA A 162 -15.68 14.89 -1.71
N SER A 163 -16.23 15.04 -2.90
CA SER A 163 -16.93 13.99 -3.63
C SER A 163 -15.94 12.94 -4.15
N GLY A 164 -16.45 11.75 -4.51
CA GLY A 164 -15.65 10.71 -5.15
C GLY A 164 -15.00 11.18 -6.46
N ALA A 165 -15.69 12.03 -7.24
CA ALA A 165 -15.17 12.59 -8.47
C ALA A 165 -14.02 13.58 -8.24
N GLU A 166 -14.12 14.43 -7.21
CA GLU A 166 -13.04 15.37 -6.84
C GLU A 166 -11.82 14.63 -6.31
N LEU A 167 -12.02 13.63 -5.45
CA LEU A 167 -10.94 12.76 -4.97
C LEU A 167 -10.26 12.04 -6.14
N TRP A 168 -11.03 11.52 -7.10
CA TRP A 168 -10.48 10.86 -8.26
C TRP A 168 -9.74 11.81 -9.20
N ALA A 169 -10.29 12.99 -9.46
CA ALA A 169 -9.63 14.01 -10.27
C ALA A 169 -8.28 14.42 -9.65
N PHE A 170 -8.24 14.64 -8.33
CA PHE A 170 -6.99 14.95 -7.64
C PHE A 170 -6.00 13.77 -7.69
N ALA A 171 -6.47 12.53 -7.53
CA ALA A 171 -5.62 11.35 -7.69
C ALA A 171 -5.02 11.22 -9.09
N GLN A 172 -5.77 11.59 -10.14
CA GLN A 172 -5.26 11.61 -11.52
C GLN A 172 -4.16 12.66 -11.70
N GLN A 173 -4.30 13.85 -11.12
CA GLN A 173 -3.21 14.84 -11.14
C GLN A 173 -1.92 14.30 -10.48
N VAL A 174 -2.04 13.54 -9.38
CA VAL A 174 -0.88 12.91 -8.73
C VAL A 174 -0.25 11.87 -9.67
N ILE A 175 -1.06 11.03 -10.33
CA ILE A 175 -0.58 10.04 -11.30
C ILE A 175 0.16 10.72 -12.44
N GLU A 176 -0.44 11.75 -13.03
CA GLU A 176 0.13 12.51 -14.15
C GLU A 176 1.42 13.23 -13.74
N GLY A 177 1.45 13.86 -12.56
CA GLY A 177 2.65 14.55 -12.07
C GLY A 177 3.82 13.61 -11.81
N VAL A 178 3.55 12.44 -11.22
CA VAL A 178 4.60 11.41 -11.01
C VAL A 178 5.06 10.82 -12.34
N GLN A 179 4.15 10.57 -13.28
CA GLN A 179 4.48 10.09 -14.62
C GLN A 179 5.32 11.11 -15.40
N ALA A 180 4.94 12.39 -15.37
CA ALA A 180 5.67 13.46 -16.06
C ALA A 180 7.09 13.65 -15.48
N LYS A 181 7.25 13.53 -14.16
CA LYS A 181 8.53 13.75 -13.50
C LYS A 181 9.48 12.56 -13.57
N PHE A 182 8.98 11.33 -13.45
CA PHE A 182 9.81 10.14 -13.29
C PHE A 182 9.62 9.09 -14.38
N GLY A 183 8.68 9.30 -15.31
CA GLY A 183 8.30 8.27 -16.29
C GLY A 183 7.60 7.06 -15.67
N VAL A 184 7.15 7.16 -14.42
CA VAL A 184 6.52 6.07 -13.66
C VAL A 184 5.04 6.35 -13.48
N ARG A 185 4.18 5.46 -13.98
CA ARG A 185 2.73 5.58 -13.79
C ARG A 185 2.30 4.88 -12.50
N LEU A 186 1.64 5.60 -11.61
CA LEU A 186 1.07 5.03 -10.39
C LEU A 186 -0.26 4.34 -10.67
N GLU A 187 -0.52 3.26 -9.95
CA GLU A 187 -1.80 2.54 -10.00
C GLU A 187 -2.57 2.73 -8.69
N PRO A 188 -3.88 3.03 -8.74
CA PRO A 188 -4.73 3.03 -7.55
C PRO A 188 -4.83 1.63 -6.92
N GLU A 189 -4.86 1.59 -5.59
CA GLU A 189 -5.16 0.39 -4.81
C GLU A 189 -6.68 0.23 -4.55
N PRO A 190 -7.43 1.28 -4.17
CA PRO A 190 -8.88 1.20 -4.04
C PRO A 190 -9.58 0.92 -5.38
N ARG A 191 -10.71 0.20 -5.32
CA ARG A 191 -11.60 0.02 -6.48
C ARG A 191 -12.37 1.33 -6.71
N VAL A 192 -12.22 1.91 -7.89
CA VAL A 192 -13.05 3.06 -8.32
C VAL A 192 -14.37 2.49 -8.84
N ILE A 193 -15.49 2.98 -8.31
CA ILE A 193 -16.85 2.60 -8.69
C ILE A 193 -17.52 3.85 -9.26
N GLY A 194 -18.05 3.75 -10.48
CA GLY A 194 -18.70 4.84 -11.20
C GLY A 194 -19.25 4.37 -12.53
#